data_AF-A0A1F4VEE1-F1
#
_entry.id   AF-A0A1F4VEE1-F1
#
_cell.length_a   1.000
_cell.length_b   1.000
_cell.length_c   1.000
_cell.angle_alpha   90.00
_cell.angle_beta   90.00
_cell.angle_gamma   90.00
#
_symmetry.space_group_name_H-M   'P 1'
#
loop_
_entity.id
_entity.type
_entity.pdbx_description
1 polymer ?
#
loop_
_entity_poly.entity_id
_entity_poly.type
_entity_poly.pdbx_seq_one_letter_code
_entity_poly.pdbx_strand_id
1 'polypeptide(L)'
;MKSLITNYKSLITSAKRGGFTLIELLIVITIIGVLAVAVLSAINPIEQIRRAQDQGRQSDAAELLNAFDRYYTAFFEFPWDALGQGAPSEVQVSAQLAWIDELIVKGEVKSQFRDRATWGDVYVTLNGTV
;
A
#
# COMPACT_ATOMS: atom_id res chain seq x y z
N MET A 1 -60.80 -50.26 -23.60
CA MET A 1 -59.80 -50.54 -22.53
C MET A 1 -58.46 -49.82 -22.70
N LYS A 2 -58.29 -48.83 -23.60
CA LYS A 2 -57.07 -47.98 -23.68
C LYS A 2 -57.43 -46.49 -23.58
N SER A 3 -58.39 -46.18 -22.70
CA SER A 3 -59.00 -44.85 -22.56
C SER A 3 -58.26 -43.92 -21.57
N LEU A 4 -57.10 -44.30 -20.99
CA LEU A 4 -56.66 -43.65 -19.74
C LEU A 4 -55.21 -43.13 -19.67
N ILE A 5 -54.41 -43.09 -20.75
CA ILE A 5 -52.97 -42.73 -20.61
C ILE A 5 -52.54 -41.44 -21.34
N THR A 6 -53.36 -40.85 -22.22
CA THR A 6 -52.85 -39.77 -23.10
C THR A 6 -52.83 -38.36 -22.47
N ASN A 7 -53.46 -38.13 -21.32
CA ASN A 7 -53.66 -36.78 -20.78
C ASN A 7 -52.83 -36.45 -19.52
N TYR A 8 -51.51 -36.64 -19.55
CA TYR A 8 -50.61 -35.99 -18.56
C TYR A 8 -49.76 -34.86 -19.17
N LYS A 9 -49.91 -34.59 -20.47
CA LYS A 9 -49.07 -33.62 -21.15
C LYS A 9 -49.45 -32.20 -20.73
N SER A 10 -48.55 -31.60 -19.95
CA SER A 10 -48.37 -30.16 -19.74
C SER A 10 -48.99 -29.55 -18.48
N LEU A 11 -48.44 -29.92 -17.32
CA LEU A 11 -48.43 -29.07 -16.11
C LEU A 11 -47.10 -28.29 -15.97
N ILE A 12 -46.52 -27.82 -17.07
CA ILE A 12 -45.38 -26.89 -17.00
C ILE A 12 -45.96 -25.48 -17.09
N THR A 13 -46.11 -24.85 -15.94
CA THR A 13 -46.47 -23.43 -15.86
C THR A 13 -45.36 -22.64 -16.58
N SER A 14 -45.72 -21.97 -17.67
CA SER A 14 -44.83 -21.03 -18.35
C SER A 14 -44.63 -19.83 -17.42
N ALA A 15 -43.62 -19.89 -16.57
CA ALA A 15 -43.16 -18.73 -15.82
C ALA A 15 -42.77 -17.66 -16.84
N LYS A 16 -43.58 -16.59 -16.96
CA LYS A 16 -43.25 -15.43 -17.78
C LYS A 16 -41.94 -14.86 -17.25
N ARG A 17 -40.84 -15.10 -17.97
CA ARG A 17 -39.59 -14.38 -17.75
C ARG A 17 -39.83 -12.94 -18.23
N GLY A 18 -40.04 -12.03 -17.27
CA GLY A 18 -40.15 -10.60 -17.55
C GLY A 18 -38.81 -10.07 -18.07
N GLY A 19 -38.87 -9.24 -19.11
CA GLY A 19 -37.72 -8.48 -19.60
C GLY A 19 -37.58 -7.15 -18.84
N PHE A 20 -36.36 -6.63 -18.79
CA PHE A 20 -36.06 -5.31 -18.23
C PHE A 20 -36.63 -4.21 -19.13
N THR A 21 -37.20 -3.17 -18.55
CA THR A 21 -37.63 -1.97 -19.28
C THR A 21 -36.48 -0.98 -19.43
N LEU A 22 -36.53 -0.14 -20.48
CA LEU A 22 -35.53 0.91 -20.70
C LEU A 22 -35.53 1.95 -19.57
N ILE A 23 -36.70 2.25 -19.01
CA ILE A 23 -36.84 3.23 -17.93
C ILE A 23 -36.28 2.72 -16.61
N GLU A 24 -36.43 1.43 -16.31
CA GLU A 24 -35.79 0.82 -15.14
C GLU A 24 -34.27 0.94 -15.24
N LEU A 25 -33.68 0.67 -16.41
CA LEU A 25 -32.24 0.77 -16.60
C LEU A 25 -31.73 2.21 -16.51
N LEU A 26 -32.50 3.18 -17.04
CA LEU A 26 -32.18 4.62 -16.97
C LEU A 26 -32.12 5.14 -15.53
N ILE A 27 -33.11 4.80 -14.72
CA ILE A 27 -33.16 5.22 -13.31
C ILE A 27 -32.00 4.60 -12.53
N VAL A 28 -31.69 3.32 -12.78
CA VAL A 28 -30.60 2.62 -12.12
C VAL A 28 -29.25 3.28 -12.37
N ILE A 29 -28.90 3.59 -13.64
CA ILE A 29 -27.61 4.24 -13.93
C ILE A 29 -27.55 5.65 -13.36
N THR A 30 -28.70 6.35 -13.27
CA THR A 30 -28.79 7.68 -12.68
C THR A 30 -28.52 7.63 -11.18
N ILE A 31 -29.16 6.69 -10.47
CA ILE A 31 -28.94 6.49 -9.03
C ILE A 31 -27.50 6.06 -8.75
N ILE A 32 -26.95 5.12 -9.53
CA ILE A 32 -25.56 4.67 -9.39
C ILE A 32 -24.60 5.85 -9.59
N GLY A 33 -24.83 6.71 -10.58
CA GLY A 33 -24.01 7.90 -10.82
C GLY A 33 -23.98 8.86 -9.62
N VAL A 34 -25.15 9.18 -9.06
CA VAL A 34 -25.25 10.08 -7.89
C VAL A 34 -24.59 9.47 -6.65
N LEU A 35 -24.84 8.19 -6.37
CA LEU A 35 -24.25 7.50 -5.23
C LEU A 35 -22.72 7.39 -5.35
N ALA A 36 -22.20 7.13 -6.54
CA ALA A 36 -20.76 7.06 -6.77
C ALA A 36 -20.04 8.37 -6.41
N VAL A 37 -20.57 9.52 -6.84
CA VAL A 37 -20.01 10.84 -6.52
C VAL A 37 -20.12 11.14 -5.02
N ALA A 38 -21.26 10.82 -4.39
CA ALA A 38 -21.46 11.02 -2.96
C ALA A 38 -20.44 10.24 -2.12
N VAL A 39 -20.18 8.97 -2.47
CA VAL A 39 -19.19 8.14 -1.77
C VAL A 39 -17.77 8.67 -1.97
N LEU A 40 -17.40 9.04 -3.20
CA LEU A 40 -16.07 9.56 -3.51
C LEU A 40 -15.79 10.90 -2.82
N SER A 41 -16.82 11.73 -2.66
CA SER A 41 -16.75 12.99 -1.89
C SER A 41 -16.55 12.74 -0.39
N ALA A 42 -17.17 11.69 0.15
CA ALA A 42 -17.06 11.35 1.57
C ALA A 42 -15.67 10.81 1.96
N ILE A 43 -14.96 10.16 1.03
CA ILE A 43 -13.66 9.53 1.27
C ILE A 43 -12.60 10.37 0.57
N ASN A 44 -12.08 11.42 1.22
CA ASN A 44 -11.05 12.30 0.64
C ASN A 44 -9.83 11.49 0.13
N PRO A 45 -9.74 11.18 -1.17
CA PRO A 45 -8.82 10.15 -1.66
C PRO A 45 -7.39 10.68 -1.71
N ILE A 46 -7.24 11.99 -1.94
CA ILE A 46 -5.94 12.68 -1.98
C ILE A 46 -5.27 12.58 -0.61
N GLU A 47 -6.02 12.82 0.45
CA GLU A 47 -5.52 12.74 1.81
C GLU A 47 -5.12 11.31 2.19
N GLN A 48 -5.88 10.30 1.75
CA GLN A 48 -5.51 8.90 1.99
C GLN A 48 -4.20 8.50 1.30
N ILE A 49 -3.99 8.94 0.06
CA ILE A 49 -2.74 8.69 -0.67
C ILE A 49 -1.56 9.35 0.05
N ARG A 50 -1.71 10.59 0.51
CA ARG A 50 -0.67 11.29 1.29
C ARG A 50 -0.33 10.56 2.58
N ARG A 51 -1.35 10.13 3.33
CA ARG A 51 -1.16 9.33 4.55
C ARG A 51 -0.43 8.02 4.28
N ALA A 52 -0.75 7.33 3.18
CA ALA A 52 -0.04 6.12 2.79
C ALA A 52 1.45 6.39 2.47
N GLN A 53 1.76 7.51 1.81
CA GLN A 53 3.13 7.93 1.55
C GLN A 53 3.89 8.26 2.84
N ASP A 54 3.25 9.00 3.76
CA ASP A 54 3.85 9.34 5.06
C ASP A 54 4.10 8.09 5.92
N GLN A 55 3.17 7.14 5.92
CA GLN A 55 3.37 5.83 6.55
C GLN A 55 4.53 5.07 5.92
N GLY A 56 4.68 5.12 4.60
CA GLY A 56 5.83 4.55 3.89
C GLY A 56 7.15 5.16 4.38
N ARG A 57 7.25 6.49 4.43
CA ARG A 57 8.45 7.19 4.94
C ARG A 57 8.77 6.81 6.39
N GLN A 58 7.76 6.77 7.26
CA GLN A 58 7.94 6.39 8.67
C GLN A 58 8.42 4.94 8.80
N SER A 59 7.85 4.03 8.02
CA SER A 59 8.27 2.62 7.99
C SER A 59 9.72 2.48 7.52
N ASP A 60 10.09 3.21 6.46
CA ASP A 60 11.43 3.18 5.90
C ASP A 60 12.48 3.74 6.88
N ALA A 61 12.17 4.85 7.54
CA ALA A 61 13.02 5.44 8.59
C ALA A 61 13.16 4.50 9.80
N ALA A 62 12.06 3.85 10.22
CA ALA A 62 12.10 2.89 11.32
C ALA A 62 12.95 1.65 10.95
N GLU A 63 12.87 1.16 9.71
CA GLU A 63 13.70 0.05 9.26
C GLU A 63 15.19 0.43 9.22
N LEU A 64 15.51 1.66 8.79
CA LEU A 64 16.87 2.20 8.82
C LEU A 64 17.43 2.26 10.25
N LEU A 65 16.65 2.80 11.19
CA LEU A 65 17.04 2.88 12.60
C LEU A 65 17.30 1.49 13.19
N ASN A 66 16.39 0.55 12.95
CA ASN A 66 16.56 -0.84 13.39
C ASN A 66 17.80 -1.50 12.77
N ALA A 67 18.17 -1.13 11.53
CA ALA A 67 19.39 -1.64 10.90
C ALA A 67 20.65 -1.09 11.59
N PHE A 68 20.66 0.19 11.99
CA PHE A 68 21.75 0.74 12.79
C PHE A 68 21.87 0.08 14.16
N ASP A 69 20.76 -0.17 14.84
CA ASP A 69 20.77 -0.83 16.15
C ASP A 69 21.35 -2.26 16.06
N ARG A 70 20.94 -3.03 15.03
CA ARG A 70 21.50 -4.37 14.80
C ARG A 70 22.98 -4.31 14.44
N TYR A 71 23.38 -3.40 13.55
CA TYR A 71 24.77 -3.19 13.20
C TYR A 71 25.62 -2.87 14.43
N TYR A 72 25.18 -1.92 15.26
CA TYR A 72 25.89 -1.55 16.49
C TYR A 72 25.99 -2.73 17.46
N THR A 73 24.93 -3.52 17.59
CA THR A 73 24.94 -4.74 18.42
C THR A 73 25.96 -5.78 17.93
N ALA A 74 26.17 -5.87 16.61
CA ALA A 74 27.10 -6.83 16.00
C ALA A 74 28.55 -6.36 16.00
N PHE A 75 28.80 -5.06 15.76
CA PHE A 75 30.14 -4.53 15.49
C PHE A 75 30.66 -3.55 16.55
N PHE A 76 29.82 -3.15 17.52
CA PHE A 76 30.13 -2.17 18.58
C PHE A 76 30.55 -0.78 18.07
N GLU A 77 30.20 -0.46 16.82
CA GLU A 77 30.40 0.82 16.17
C GLU A 77 29.22 1.10 15.23
N PHE A 78 29.03 2.35 14.81
CA PHE A 78 28.03 2.67 13.79
C PHE A 78 28.63 2.60 12.37
N PRO A 79 27.82 2.43 11.32
CA PRO A 79 28.34 2.30 9.96
C PRO A 79 29.17 3.50 9.48
N TRP A 80 28.83 4.71 9.92
CA TRP A 80 29.62 5.90 9.56
C TRP A 80 31.03 5.86 10.19
N ASP A 81 31.16 5.37 11.43
CA ASP A 81 32.45 5.23 12.11
C ASP A 81 33.32 4.18 11.39
N ALA A 82 32.74 3.05 11.00
CA ALA A 82 33.41 2.00 10.22
C ALA A 82 33.93 2.52 8.87
N LEU A 83 33.23 3.49 8.27
CA LEU A 83 33.61 4.13 7.01
C LEU A 83 34.56 5.32 7.20
N GLY A 84 34.93 5.68 8.43
CA GLY A 84 35.71 6.88 8.73
C GLY A 84 34.99 8.19 8.40
N GLN A 85 33.67 8.13 8.25
CA GLN A 85 32.80 9.27 8.03
C GLN A 85 32.32 9.69 9.41
N GLY A 86 32.76 10.84 9.91
CA GLY A 86 32.31 11.31 11.22
C GLY A 86 30.79 11.26 11.34
N ALA A 87 30.31 11.15 12.57
CA ALA A 87 28.90 10.92 12.85
C ALA A 87 27.98 11.98 12.17
N PRO A 88 26.82 11.55 11.60
CA PRO A 88 26.01 12.40 10.74
C PRO A 88 25.35 13.55 11.52
N SER A 89 25.44 14.76 10.97
CA SER A 89 24.77 15.95 11.51
C SER A 89 23.76 16.47 10.49
N GLU A 90 22.48 16.09 10.65
CA GLU A 90 21.38 16.48 9.76
C GLU A 90 21.65 16.14 8.29
N VAL A 91 22.16 14.93 8.05
CA VAL A 91 22.50 14.46 6.70
C VAL A 91 21.29 13.78 6.08
N GLN A 92 20.89 14.23 4.90
CA GLN A 92 19.86 13.57 4.10
C GLN A 92 20.35 12.21 3.63
N VAL A 93 19.53 11.18 3.75
CA VAL A 93 19.93 9.80 3.43
C VAL A 93 20.34 9.66 1.96
N SER A 94 19.62 10.29 1.02
CA SER A 94 19.99 10.25 -0.40
C SER A 94 21.30 10.96 -0.74
N ALA A 95 21.76 11.90 0.09
CA ALA A 95 22.98 12.65 -0.15
C ALA A 95 24.24 11.84 0.20
N GLN A 96 24.10 10.83 1.05
CA GLN A 96 25.18 9.94 1.42
C GLN A 96 24.65 8.53 1.55
N LEU A 97 24.97 7.64 0.59
CA LEU A 97 24.49 6.25 0.61
C LEU A 97 25.53 5.24 1.14
N ALA A 98 26.74 5.68 1.45
CA ALA A 98 27.87 4.79 1.81
C ALA A 98 27.59 3.89 3.03
N TRP A 99 27.02 4.44 4.10
CA TRP A 99 26.51 3.69 5.26
C TRP A 99 25.38 2.68 4.94
N ILE A 100 24.48 2.96 3.99
CA ILE A 100 23.49 1.98 3.52
C ILE A 100 24.21 0.85 2.79
N ASP A 101 25.21 1.17 1.98
CA ASP A 101 26.03 0.17 1.30
C ASP A 101 26.76 -0.72 2.30
N GLU A 102 27.29 -0.14 3.38
CA GLU A 102 27.91 -0.90 4.47
C GLU A 102 26.90 -1.83 5.15
N LEU A 103 25.69 -1.35 5.46
CA LEU A 103 24.61 -2.18 5.99
C LEU A 103 24.24 -3.34 5.05
N ILE A 104 24.23 -3.10 3.73
CA ILE A 104 23.97 -4.14 2.72
C ILE A 104 25.10 -5.16 2.68
N VAL A 105 26.36 -4.70 2.68
CA VAL A 105 27.55 -5.55 2.63
C VAL A 105 27.66 -6.43 3.88
N LYS A 106 27.29 -5.90 5.05
CA LYS A 106 27.23 -6.68 6.30
C LYS A 106 25.96 -7.52 6.45
N GLY A 107 25.01 -7.41 5.51
CA GLY A 107 23.79 -8.20 5.48
C GLY A 107 22.70 -7.75 6.47
N GLU A 108 22.79 -6.52 6.99
CA GLU A 108 21.78 -5.97 7.90
C GLU A 108 20.49 -5.57 7.18
N VAL A 109 20.60 -5.20 5.90
CA VAL A 109 19.46 -4.88 5.04
C VAL A 109 19.63 -5.50 3.65
N LYS A 110 18.53 -5.62 2.91
CA LYS A 110 18.55 -6.12 1.52
C LYS A 110 19.12 -5.07 0.57
N SER A 111 19.68 -5.49 -0.57
CA SER A 111 20.22 -4.58 -1.60
C SER A 111 19.21 -3.53 -2.10
N GLN A 112 17.93 -3.91 -2.24
CA GLN A 112 16.83 -3.02 -2.64
C GLN A 112 16.60 -1.85 -1.68
N PHE A 113 17.13 -1.95 -0.46
CA PHE A 113 17.05 -0.89 0.54
C PHE A 113 17.77 0.38 0.07
N ARG A 114 18.80 0.26 -0.78
CA ARG A 114 19.49 1.42 -1.36
C ARG A 114 18.58 2.29 -2.23
N ASP A 115 17.64 1.67 -2.94
CA ASP A 115 16.90 2.32 -4.03
C ASP A 115 15.51 2.81 -3.61
N ARG A 116 15.25 2.98 -2.30
CA ARG A 116 13.94 3.50 -1.86
C ARG A 116 13.77 4.95 -2.28
N ALA A 117 12.60 5.25 -2.83
CA ALA A 117 12.24 6.60 -3.27
C ALA A 117 12.13 7.61 -2.10
N THR A 118 12.01 7.13 -0.86
CA THR A 118 11.81 7.95 0.35
C THR A 118 13.11 8.56 0.88
N TRP A 119 14.29 8.14 0.42
CA TRP A 119 15.57 8.66 0.94
C TRP A 119 15.81 10.14 0.68
N GLY A 120 15.10 10.74 -0.28
CA GLY A 120 15.06 12.19 -0.46
C GLY A 120 14.28 12.94 0.61
N ASP A 121 13.49 12.27 1.44
CA ASP A 121 12.67 12.91 2.47
C ASP A 121 13.15 12.59 3.90
N VAL A 122 14.16 11.73 4.05
CA VAL A 122 14.66 11.25 5.35
C VAL A 122 16.03 11.87 5.65
N TYR A 123 16.19 12.35 6.88
CA TYR A 123 17.43 12.88 7.42
C TYR A 123 17.84 12.07 8.63
N VAL A 124 19.15 11.94 8.84
CA VAL A 124 19.69 11.36 10.07
C VAL A 124 20.55 12.36 10.80
N THR A 125 20.36 12.32 12.11
CA THR A 125 20.98 13.18 13.09
C THR A 125 21.28 12.35 14.33
N LEU A 126 22.27 12.78 15.10
CA LEU A 126 22.60 12.20 16.40
C LEU A 126 21.75 12.79 17.52
N ASN A 127 21.09 13.92 17.26
CA ASN A 127 20.22 14.57 18.22
C ASN A 127 18.84 13.92 18.15
N GLY A 128 18.63 12.90 18.98
CA GLY A 128 17.33 12.27 19.18
C GLY A 128 16.38 13.21 19.94
N THR A 129 15.74 14.13 19.22
CA THR A 129 14.43 14.65 19.65
C THR A 129 13.43 14.20 18.60
N VAL A 130 12.61 13.23 18.97
CA VAL A 130 11.42 12.82 18.20
C VAL A 130 10.41 13.97 18.10
#